data_AF-A0A813SIV6-F1
#
_entry.id   AF-A0A813SIV6-F1
#
_cell.length_a   1.000
_cell.length_b   1.000
_cell.length_c   1.000
_cell.angle_alpha   90.00
_cell.angle_beta   90.00
_cell.angle_gamma   90.00
#
_symmetry.space_group_name_H-M   'P 1'
#
loop_
_entity.id
_entity.type
_entity.pdbx_description
1 polymer ?
#
loop_
_entity_poly.entity_id
_entity_poly.type
_entity_poly.pdbx_seq_one_letter_code
_entity_poly.pdbx_strand_id
1 'polypeptide(L)'
;MDSCHQIFGSNKYDLNRLSKFTLFGSDDEYDYALTLCDIVKAEACHGHIVPYEMSCQYNRAFQMWSTMAFLDGKSTFSPNLNATYTENPDGPGTGVFMTTNNGDPCFGRTRYM
;
A
#
# COMPACT_ATOMS: atom_id res chain seq x y z
N MET A 1 -15.43 7.49 -11.07
CA MET A 1 -15.45 6.92 -9.71
C MET A 1 -14.03 7.06 -9.19
N ASP A 2 -13.80 7.91 -8.19
CA ASP A 2 -12.54 7.86 -7.44
C ASP A 2 -12.45 6.48 -6.81
N SER A 3 -11.33 5.78 -6.97
CA SER A 3 -11.13 4.40 -6.53
C SER A 3 -11.27 4.21 -5.01
N CYS A 4 -11.50 5.27 -4.24
CA CYS A 4 -11.56 5.28 -2.78
C CYS A 4 -12.91 5.65 -2.17
N HIS A 5 -13.92 5.95 -3.00
CA HIS A 5 -15.31 5.98 -2.55
C HIS A 5 -15.96 4.64 -2.88
N GLN A 6 -16.26 3.84 -1.86
CA GLN A 6 -16.77 2.49 -2.03
C GLN A 6 -18.20 2.39 -1.49
N ILE A 7 -19.08 1.76 -2.26
CA ILE A 7 -20.47 1.50 -1.86
C ILE A 7 -20.67 -0.01 -1.88
N PHE A 8 -20.94 -0.58 -0.71
CA PHE A 8 -21.26 -2.00 -0.56
C PHE A 8 -22.64 -2.13 0.09
N GLY A 9 -23.61 -2.66 -0.66
CA GLY A 9 -25.00 -2.67 -0.24
C GLY A 9 -25.55 -1.27 0.06
N SER A 10 -26.06 -1.06 1.27
CA SER A 10 -26.51 0.24 1.76
C SER A 10 -25.42 1.10 2.41
N ASN A 11 -24.23 0.53 2.64
CA ASN A 11 -23.13 1.21 3.32
C ASN A 11 -22.26 1.98 2.33
N LYS A 12 -21.86 3.19 2.73
CA LYS A 12 -20.96 4.05 1.96
C LYS A 12 -19.69 4.28 2.77
N TYR A 13 -18.56 3.91 2.18
CA TYR A 13 -17.24 4.07 2.77
C TYR A 13 -16.49 5.17 2.01
N ASP A 14 -16.05 6.17 2.76
CA ASP A 14 -15.19 7.24 2.25
C ASP A 14 -13.77 7.03 2.77
N LEU A 15 -12.96 6.34 1.95
CA LEU A 15 -11.56 6.06 2.26
C LEU A 15 -10.64 7.23 1.91
N ASN A 16 -11.13 8.27 1.23
CA ASN A 16 -10.32 9.45 0.92
C ASN A 16 -9.88 10.20 2.17
N ARG A 17 -10.55 10.01 3.31
CA ARG A 17 -10.08 10.53 4.60
C ARG A 17 -8.73 9.94 5.00
N LEU A 18 -8.40 8.74 4.51
CA LEU A 18 -7.16 8.03 4.81
C LEU A 18 -5.99 8.45 3.91
N SER A 19 -6.24 9.16 2.80
CA SER A 19 -5.20 9.63 1.85
C SER A 19 -4.13 10.52 2.46
N LYS A 20 -4.46 11.18 3.58
CA LYS A 20 -3.52 12.07 4.28
C LYS A 20 -2.64 11.36 5.30
N PHE A 21 -2.95 10.09 5.59
CA PHE A 21 -2.32 9.30 6.64
C PHE A 21 -1.46 8.19 6.05
N THR A 22 -0.26 8.05 6.58
CA THR A 22 0.60 6.90 6.31
C THR A 22 0.53 5.97 7.51
N LEU A 23 0.12 4.74 7.27
CA LEU A 23 0.14 3.65 8.23
C LEU A 23 1.55 3.09 8.28
N PHE A 24 2.04 2.84 9.48
CA PHE A 24 3.34 2.22 9.72
C PHE A 24 3.14 0.86 10.38
N GLY A 25 3.81 -0.15 9.83
CA GLY A 25 3.79 -1.52 10.33
C GLY A 25 5.21 -2.06 10.43
N SER A 26 5.40 -3.11 11.21
CA SER A 26 6.73 -3.64 11.51
C SER A 26 6.62 -5.11 11.94
N ASP A 27 7.50 -5.99 11.47
CA ASP A 27 7.58 -7.40 11.91
C ASP A 27 8.95 -7.71 12.57
N ASP A 28 9.50 -8.92 12.47
CA ASP A 28 10.82 -9.21 13.03
C ASP A 28 11.98 -8.65 12.18
N GLU A 29 11.80 -8.55 10.87
CA GLU A 29 12.87 -8.27 9.88
C GLU A 29 12.63 -6.97 9.08
N TYR A 30 11.38 -6.54 8.95
CA TYR A 30 10.96 -5.49 8.03
C TYR A 30 10.11 -4.42 8.70
N ASP A 31 10.20 -3.23 8.15
CA ASP A 31 9.27 -2.13 8.39
C ASP A 31 8.52 -1.81 7.10
N TYR A 32 7.29 -1.35 7.29
CA TYR A 32 6.30 -1.16 6.23
C TYR A 32 5.67 0.23 6.37
N ALA A 33 5.44 0.88 5.25
CA ALA A 33 4.64 2.09 5.16
C ALA A 33 3.55 1.91 4.09
N LEU A 34 2.35 2.41 4.37
CA LEU A 34 1.20 2.35 3.45
C LEU A 34 0.38 3.63 3.55
N THR A 35 0.20 4.36 2.46
CA THR A 35 -0.74 5.48 2.35
C THR A 35 -1.95 5.03 1.53
N LEU A 36 -3.07 4.75 2.20
CA LEU A 36 -4.32 4.38 1.54
C LEU A 36 -4.81 5.53 0.66
N CYS A 37 -5.21 5.29 -0.59
CA CYS A 37 -5.83 6.31 -1.43
C CYS A 37 -4.92 7.49 -1.82
N ASP A 38 -3.61 7.40 -1.57
CA ASP A 38 -2.62 8.31 -2.14
C ASP A 38 -1.30 7.58 -2.43
N ILE A 39 -0.30 8.34 -2.86
CA ILE A 39 1.09 7.90 -2.98
C ILE A 39 1.72 7.86 -1.58
N VAL A 40 2.56 6.85 -1.32
CA VAL A 40 3.36 6.79 -0.10
C VAL A 40 4.33 7.97 -0.05
N LYS A 41 4.44 8.61 1.11
CA LYS A 41 5.31 9.79 1.26
C LYS A 41 6.76 9.37 1.21
N ALA A 42 7.59 10.17 0.53
CA ALA A 42 9.02 9.93 0.38
C ALA A 42 9.72 9.68 1.72
N GLU A 43 9.35 10.43 2.74
CA GLU A 43 9.96 10.36 4.07
C GLU A 43 9.69 9.03 4.76
N ALA A 44 8.55 8.39 4.46
CA ALA A 44 8.21 7.07 4.97
C ALA A 44 9.02 5.95 4.30
N CYS A 45 9.65 6.26 3.17
CA CYS A 45 10.32 5.34 2.26
C CYS A 45 11.79 5.75 2.03
N HIS A 46 12.45 6.24 3.09
CA HIS A 46 13.87 6.64 3.10
C HIS A 46 14.28 7.60 1.96
N GLY A 47 13.37 8.49 1.56
CA GLY A 47 13.62 9.53 0.56
C GLY A 47 13.55 9.05 -0.90
N HIS A 48 13.21 7.78 -1.14
CA HIS A 48 12.93 7.30 -2.49
C HIS A 48 11.45 7.54 -2.83
N ILE A 49 11.23 8.21 -3.96
CA ILE A 49 9.91 8.39 -4.56
C ILE A 49 9.95 7.61 -5.86
N VAL A 50 9.19 6.53 -5.95
CA VAL A 50 8.76 6.07 -7.26
C VAL A 50 7.35 6.61 -7.49
N PRO A 51 7.09 7.18 -8.67
CA PRO A 51 5.77 7.67 -8.98
C PRO A 51 4.77 6.51 -8.94
N TYR A 52 3.68 6.71 -8.19
CA TYR A 52 2.47 5.88 -8.16
C TYR A 52 2.43 4.69 -7.21
N GLU A 53 3.38 4.53 -6.29
CA GLU A 53 3.23 3.53 -5.21
C GLU A 53 2.50 4.08 -4.00
N MET A 54 1.71 3.24 -3.38
CA MET A 54 1.02 3.50 -2.13
C MET A 54 1.68 2.81 -0.94
N SER A 55 2.62 1.89 -1.15
CA SER A 55 3.29 1.16 -0.08
C SER A 55 4.79 1.01 -0.30
N CYS A 56 5.56 0.90 0.78
CA CYS A 56 6.94 0.44 0.70
C CYS A 56 7.29 -0.46 1.89
N GLN A 57 8.22 -1.37 1.66
CA GLN A 57 8.78 -2.30 2.63
C GLN A 57 10.30 -2.21 2.59
N TYR A 58 10.96 -2.18 3.73
CA TYR A 58 12.41 -2.25 3.81
C TYR A 58 12.87 -3.17 4.94
N ASN A 59 14.02 -3.80 4.72
CA ASN A 59 14.67 -4.63 5.73
C ASN A 59 15.39 -3.72 6.74
N ARG A 60 15.16 -3.91 8.05
CA ARG A 60 15.77 -3.04 9.08
C ARG A 60 17.27 -3.06 9.12
N ALA A 61 17.88 -4.20 8.79
CA ALA A 61 19.32 -4.32 8.79
C ALA A 61 19.95 -3.54 7.61
N PHE A 62 19.14 -3.22 6.59
CA PHE A 62 19.58 -2.56 5.36
C PHE A 62 18.62 -1.42 5.00
N GLN A 63 18.73 -0.31 5.76
CA GLN A 63 17.95 0.93 5.59
C GLN A 63 18.44 1.74 4.38
N MET A 64 18.39 1.14 3.19
CA MET A 64 18.78 1.78 1.93
C MET A 64 17.65 1.67 0.92
N TRP A 65 17.51 2.66 0.06
CA TRP A 65 16.44 2.64 -0.94
C TRP A 65 16.56 1.48 -1.93
N SER A 66 17.78 1.02 -2.22
CA SER A 66 18.04 -0.08 -3.16
C SER A 66 17.56 -1.44 -2.65
N THR A 67 17.31 -1.59 -1.35
CA THR A 67 16.82 -2.82 -0.72
C THR A 67 15.30 -2.78 -0.46
N MET A 68 14.63 -1.70 -0.85
CA MET A 68 13.18 -1.54 -0.68
C MET A 68 12.37 -2.35 -1.68
N ALA A 69 11.29 -2.98 -1.21
CA ALA A 69 10.27 -3.59 -2.05
C ALA A 69 8.96 -2.82 -1.96
N PHE A 70 8.20 -2.82 -3.06
CA PHE A 70 6.89 -2.19 -3.13
C PHE A 70 5.81 -3.27 -3.24
N LEU A 71 4.77 -3.23 -2.40
CA LEU A 71 3.70 -4.24 -2.43
C LEU A 71 2.66 -3.99 -3.54
N ASP A 72 2.82 -2.88 -4.25
CA ASP A 72 1.92 -2.38 -5.31
C ASP A 72 2.66 -1.72 -6.49
N GLY A 73 3.99 -1.85 -6.53
CA GLY A 73 4.93 -1.00 -7.27
C GLY A 73 4.92 -1.01 -8.80
N LYS A 74 3.86 -1.49 -9.44
CA LYS A 74 3.69 -1.40 -10.90
C LYS A 74 2.29 -0.99 -11.28
N SER A 75 1.74 0.05 -10.66
CA SER A 75 0.59 0.73 -11.24
C SER A 75 1.07 1.66 -12.34
N THR A 76 0.70 1.38 -13.59
CA THR A 76 0.98 2.29 -14.72
C THR A 76 0.10 3.54 -14.70
N PHE A 77 -0.75 3.69 -13.67
CA PHE A 77 -1.75 4.73 -13.61
C PHE A 77 -1.72 5.48 -12.27
N SER A 78 -2.12 6.76 -12.32
CA SER A 78 -2.20 7.71 -11.21
C SER A 78 -3.04 7.17 -10.02
N PRO A 79 -2.81 7.63 -8.79
CA PRO A 79 -2.65 6.78 -7.60
C PRO A 79 -3.85 5.85 -7.33
N ASN A 80 -3.54 4.66 -6.80
CA ASN A 80 -4.50 3.65 -6.32
C ASN A 80 -5.35 2.96 -7.38
N LEU A 81 -4.92 2.93 -8.64
CA LEU A 81 -5.60 2.14 -9.67
C LEU A 81 -5.24 0.64 -9.64
N ASN A 82 -4.18 0.26 -8.91
CA ASN A 82 -3.86 -1.15 -8.62
C ASN A 82 -4.52 -1.69 -7.34
N ALA A 83 -5.20 -0.83 -6.57
CA ALA A 83 -5.93 -1.23 -5.38
C ALA A 83 -7.39 -1.56 -5.75
N THR A 84 -7.84 -2.77 -5.44
CA THR A 84 -9.25 -3.14 -5.48
C THR A 84 -9.81 -3.17 -4.07
N TYR A 85 -11.05 -2.72 -3.92
CA TYR A 85 -11.74 -2.67 -2.65
C TYR A 85 -13.01 -3.50 -2.74
N THR A 86 -13.22 -4.38 -1.76
CA THR A 86 -14.42 -5.22 -1.67
C THR A 86 -14.97 -5.19 -0.25
N GLU A 87 -16.24 -5.55 -0.09
CA GLU A 87 -16.79 -5.78 1.24
C GLU A 87 -16.02 -6.91 1.93
N ASN A 88 -15.78 -6.78 3.24
CA ASN A 88 -15.16 -7.83 4.01
C ASN A 88 -16.06 -9.10 3.96
N PRO A 89 -15.50 -10.29 3.67
CA PRO A 89 -16.26 -11.55 3.60
C PRO A 89 -17.01 -11.90 4.89
N ASP A 90 -16.64 -11.35 6.06
CA ASP A 90 -17.37 -11.52 7.32
C ASP A 90 -18.75 -10.84 7.32
N GLY A 91 -19.04 -10.03 6.31
CA GLY A 91 -20.37 -9.48 6.02
C GLY A 91 -20.44 -7.95 6.08
N PRO A 92 -21.63 -7.36 5.81
CA PRO A 92 -21.78 -5.92 5.73
C PRO A 92 -21.46 -5.19 7.03
N GLY A 93 -20.73 -4.08 6.93
CA GLY A 93 -20.36 -3.23 8.07
C GLY A 93 -19.14 -3.70 8.86
N THR A 94 -18.56 -4.85 8.52
CA THR A 94 -17.37 -5.41 9.20
C THR A 94 -16.04 -4.84 8.67
N GLY A 95 -16.09 -4.08 7.58
CA GLY A 95 -14.94 -3.37 7.02
C GLY A 95 -14.87 -3.45 5.50
N VAL A 96 -13.75 -2.96 4.97
CA VAL A 96 -13.42 -3.01 3.55
C VAL A 96 -12.12 -3.78 3.41
N PHE A 97 -12.13 -4.81 2.56
CA PHE A 97 -10.92 -5.52 2.18
C PHE A 97 -10.27 -4.78 1.02
N MET A 98 -8.99 -4.45 1.17
CA MET A 98 -8.21 -3.83 0.11
C MET A 98 -7.18 -4.84 -0.40
N THR A 99 -7.13 -5.04 -1.71
CA THR A 99 -6.16 -5.91 -2.37
C THR A 99 -5.33 -5.10 -3.34
N THR A 100 -4.01 -5.20 -3.27
CA THR A 100 -3.10 -4.67 -4.29
C THR A 100 -2.64 -5.78 -5.21
N ASN A 101 -2.22 -5.41 -6.41
CA ASN A 101 -1.57 -6.31 -7.35
C ASN A 101 -0.35 -5.64 -7.99
N ASN A 102 0.41 -6.45 -8.73
CA ASN A 102 1.63 -6.01 -9.44
C ASN A 102 2.67 -5.36 -8.52
N GLY A 103 2.82 -5.87 -7.30
CA GLY A 103 3.97 -5.56 -6.48
C GLY A 103 5.29 -6.01 -7.11
N ASP A 104 6.36 -5.69 -6.43
CA ASP A 104 7.68 -6.22 -6.72
C ASP A 104 7.71 -7.76 -6.65
N PRO A 105 8.57 -8.42 -7.43
CA PRO A 105 8.72 -9.88 -7.36
C PRO A 105 8.90 -10.37 -5.93
N CYS A 106 8.29 -11.49 -5.54
CA CYS A 106 8.55 -12.04 -4.22
C CYS A 106 10.03 -12.42 -4.11
N PHE A 107 10.75 -11.78 -3.21
CA PHE A 107 12.12 -12.15 -2.87
C PHE A 107 12.07 -13.08 -1.66
N GLY A 108 13.00 -14.04 -1.58
CA GLY A 108 13.26 -14.69 -0.29
C GLY A 108 13.79 -13.68 0.72
N ARG A 109 14.23 -14.15 1.91
CA ARG A 109 14.88 -13.34 2.97
C ARG A 109 16.08 -12.48 2.54
N THR A 110 16.44 -12.49 1.26
CA THR A 110 17.68 -11.99 0.72
C THR A 110 17.43 -11.30 -0.62
N ARG A 111 17.20 -9.98 -0.62
CA ARG A 111 17.54 -9.13 -1.79
C ARG A 111 19.05 -8.86 -1.73
N TYR A 112 19.86 -9.87 -2.09
CA TYR A 112 21.25 -9.63 -2.48
C TYR A 112 21.49 -10.27 -3.83
N MET A 113 21.49 -9.44 -4.87
CA MET A 113 22.57 -9.41 -5.85
C MET A 113 22.88 -7.94 -6.14
#